data_AF-A0A429BQN4-F1
#
_entry.id   AF-A0A429BQN4-F1
#
_cell.length_a   1.000
_cell.length_b   1.000
_cell.length_c   1.000
_cell.angle_alpha   90.00
_cell.angle_beta   90.00
_cell.angle_gamma   90.00
#
_symmetry.space_group_name_H-M   'P 1'
#
loop_
_entity.id
_entity.type
_entity.pdbx_description
1 polymer ?
#
loop_
_entity_poly.entity_id
_entity_poly.type
_entity_poly.pdbx_seq_one_letter_code
_entity_poly.pdbx_strand_id
1 'polypeptide(L)'
;MNAAHNTAQQQTTIPSSVGHDFADTWCGTVTADIAPLLNCAEVDALAGLLRTLGAEQAADEWIDAHAAADCDPQDSHHRDPDDPASMSPDAFRWHPGLEDG
;
A
#
# COMPACT_ATOMS: atom_id res chain seq x y z
N MET A 1 43.36 -11.92 -14.39
CA MET A 1 42.17 -12.79 -14.31
C MET A 1 41.35 -12.32 -13.13
N ASN A 2 40.16 -11.78 -13.37
CA ASN A 2 38.97 -11.80 -12.51
C ASN A 2 37.90 -10.97 -13.23
N ALA A 3 36.96 -11.66 -13.86
CA ALA A 3 35.87 -11.06 -14.61
C ALA A 3 34.92 -10.35 -13.62
N ALA A 4 34.67 -9.07 -13.87
CA ALA A 4 33.59 -8.36 -13.20
C ALA A 4 32.27 -8.99 -13.65
N HIS A 5 31.53 -9.58 -12.73
CA HIS A 5 30.13 -9.96 -12.94
C HIS A 5 29.31 -8.66 -13.04
N ASN A 6 29.28 -8.06 -14.22
CA ASN A 6 28.35 -6.99 -14.54
C ASN A 6 27.02 -7.66 -14.92
N THR A 7 26.24 -8.03 -13.91
CA THR A 7 24.87 -8.53 -14.09
C THR A 7 24.02 -7.33 -14.51
N ALA A 8 23.95 -7.05 -15.80
CA ALA A 8 22.99 -6.09 -16.33
C ALA A 8 21.60 -6.53 -15.85
N GLN A 9 21.00 -5.72 -14.96
CA GLN A 9 19.61 -5.91 -14.52
C GLN A 9 18.75 -5.86 -15.78
N GLN A 10 18.19 -7.00 -16.19
CA GLN A 10 17.34 -7.05 -17.37
C GLN A 10 16.07 -6.27 -17.07
N GLN A 11 15.94 -5.08 -17.67
CA GLN A 11 14.75 -4.26 -17.58
C GLN A 11 13.61 -5.00 -18.28
N THR A 12 12.70 -5.58 -17.50
CA THR A 12 11.50 -6.23 -18.05
C THR A 12 10.42 -5.16 -18.19
N THR A 13 9.94 -4.94 -19.42
CA THR A 13 8.81 -4.04 -19.68
C THR A 13 7.51 -4.83 -19.58
N ILE A 14 6.58 -4.37 -18.73
CA ILE A 14 5.22 -4.91 -18.68
C ILE A 14 4.40 -4.23 -19.79
N PRO A 15 3.72 -4.99 -20.67
CA PRO A 15 2.81 -4.41 -21.64
C PRO A 15 1.68 -3.64 -20.94
N SER A 16 1.34 -2.45 -21.42
CA SER A 16 0.33 -1.59 -20.77
C SER A 16 -1.03 -2.26 -20.60
N SER A 17 -1.44 -3.12 -21.54
CA SER A 17 -2.68 -3.89 -21.41
C SER A 17 -2.65 -4.88 -20.25
N VAL A 18 -1.51 -5.53 -20.01
CA VAL A 18 -1.33 -6.47 -18.89
C VAL A 18 -1.28 -5.71 -17.56
N GLY A 19 -0.60 -4.57 -17.53
CA GLY A 19 -0.59 -3.71 -16.34
C GLY A 19 -1.99 -3.20 -15.99
N HIS A 20 -2.79 -2.82 -16.98
CA HIS A 20 -4.17 -2.39 -16.78
C HIS A 20 -5.04 -3.54 -16.26
N ASP A 21 -5.00 -4.72 -16.89
CA ASP A 21 -5.79 -5.89 -16.48
C ASP A 21 -5.46 -6.34 -15.05
N PHE A 22 -4.17 -6.29 -14.69
CA PHE A 22 -3.72 -6.50 -13.33
C PHE A 22 -4.33 -5.46 -12.39
N ALA A 23 -4.16 -4.17 -12.65
CA ALA A 23 -4.71 -3.13 -11.79
C ALA A 23 -6.23 -3.27 -11.64
N ASP A 24 -6.98 -3.52 -12.72
CA ASP A 24 -8.43 -3.73 -12.67
C ASP A 24 -8.84 -4.90 -11.77
N THR A 25 -8.15 -6.04 -11.88
CA THR A 25 -8.41 -7.24 -11.07
C THR A 25 -8.15 -6.97 -9.58
N TRP A 26 -7.08 -6.24 -9.27
CA TRP A 26 -6.63 -6.02 -7.90
C TRP A 26 -7.20 -4.74 -7.27
N CYS A 27 -7.85 -3.85 -8.02
CA CYS A 27 -8.65 -2.73 -7.50
C CYS A 27 -10.10 -3.15 -7.10
N GLY A 28 -10.41 -4.44 -7.18
CA GLY A 28 -11.76 -4.98 -7.04
C GLY A 28 -12.13 -5.41 -5.61
N THR A 29 -13.21 -6.16 -5.50
CA THR A 29 -13.82 -6.55 -4.20
C THR A 29 -13.02 -7.56 -3.38
N VAL A 30 -11.91 -8.08 -3.92
CA VAL A 30 -11.14 -9.16 -3.30
C VAL A 30 -10.20 -8.68 -2.19
N THR A 31 -9.94 -7.37 -2.11
CA THR A 31 -9.01 -6.76 -1.15
C THR A 31 -9.29 -7.21 0.27
N ALA A 32 -10.54 -7.14 0.73
CA ALA A 32 -10.92 -7.48 2.11
C ALA A 32 -10.77 -8.98 2.44
N ASP A 33 -10.93 -9.87 1.44
CA ASP A 33 -10.83 -11.31 1.65
C ASP A 33 -9.37 -11.80 1.61
N ILE A 34 -8.53 -11.15 0.80
CA ILE A 34 -7.16 -11.61 0.50
C ILE A 34 -6.12 -10.88 1.33
N ALA A 35 -6.26 -9.57 1.55
CA ALA A 35 -5.26 -8.78 2.27
C ALA A 35 -4.90 -9.35 3.67
N PRO A 36 -5.84 -9.90 4.46
CA PRO A 36 -5.53 -10.56 5.74
C PRO A 36 -4.66 -11.82 5.64
N LEU A 37 -4.60 -12.44 4.46
CA LEU A 37 -3.89 -13.71 4.23
C LEU A 37 -2.47 -13.50 3.71
N LEU A 38 -2.16 -12.29 3.24
CA LEU A 38 -0.82 -11.92 2.80
C LEU A 38 0.07 -11.64 4.00
N ASN A 39 1.38 -11.74 3.82
CA ASN A 39 2.33 -11.12 4.74
C ASN A 39 2.66 -9.68 4.33
N CYS A 40 3.29 -8.93 5.23
CA CYS A 40 3.56 -7.51 5.02
C CYS A 40 4.43 -7.24 3.78
N ALA A 41 5.40 -8.10 3.49
CA ALA A 41 6.25 -7.94 2.30
C ALA A 41 5.47 -8.22 0.99
N GLU A 42 4.49 -9.12 1.03
CA GLU A 42 3.63 -9.41 -0.10
C GLU A 42 2.68 -8.25 -0.41
N VAL A 43 2.03 -7.68 0.63
CA VAL A 43 1.13 -6.54 0.43
C VAL A 43 1.90 -5.27 0.02
N ASP A 44 3.11 -5.05 0.54
CA ASP A 44 3.94 -3.90 0.16
C ASP A 44 4.40 -4.01 -1.30
N ALA A 45 4.82 -5.21 -1.73
CA ALA A 45 5.17 -5.46 -3.12
C ALA A 45 3.98 -5.27 -4.07
N LEU A 46 2.78 -5.73 -3.67
CA LEU A 46 1.55 -5.54 -4.43
C LEU A 46 1.18 -4.05 -4.53
N ALA A 47 1.19 -3.33 -3.41
CA ALA A 47 0.91 -1.89 -3.35
C ALA A 47 1.92 -1.09 -4.18
N GLY A 48 3.20 -1.46 -4.14
CA GLY A 48 4.24 -0.85 -4.97
C GLY A 48 3.99 -1.01 -6.48
N LEU A 49 3.53 -2.20 -6.90
CA LEU A 49 3.16 -2.44 -8.28
C LEU A 49 1.91 -1.64 -8.69
N LEU A 50 0.87 -1.60 -7.85
CA LEU A 50 -0.34 -0.81 -8.09
C LEU A 50 -0.03 0.69 -8.23
N ARG A 51 0.82 1.25 -7.35
CA ARG A 51 1.30 2.64 -7.46
C ARG A 51 2.04 2.89 -8.77
N THR A 52 2.91 1.96 -9.17
CA THR A 52 3.64 2.06 -10.46
C THR A 52 2.70 2.05 -11.66
N LEU A 53 1.56 1.37 -11.55
CA LEU A 53 0.51 1.31 -12.57
C LEU A 53 -0.49 2.48 -12.49
N GLY A 54 -0.34 3.40 -11.54
CA GLY A 54 -1.21 4.56 -11.34
C GLY A 54 -2.47 4.29 -10.49
N ALA A 55 -2.56 3.11 -9.87
CA ALA A 55 -3.66 2.71 -9.00
C ALA A 55 -3.35 3.01 -7.52
N GLU A 56 -3.03 4.26 -7.21
CA GLU A 56 -2.58 4.68 -5.86
C GLU A 56 -3.63 4.41 -4.78
N GLN A 57 -4.91 4.74 -5.04
CA GLN A 57 -6.00 4.51 -4.09
C GLN A 57 -6.16 3.02 -3.73
N ALA A 58 -6.04 2.13 -4.73
CA ALA A 58 -6.11 0.70 -4.48
C ALA A 58 -4.91 0.21 -3.67
N ALA A 59 -3.71 0.72 -3.96
CA ALA A 59 -2.53 0.39 -3.18
C ALA A 59 -2.71 0.73 -1.70
N ASP A 60 -3.30 1.89 -1.38
CA ASP A 60 -3.59 2.28 0.00
C ASP A 60 -4.69 1.41 0.63
N GLU A 61 -5.72 1.02 -0.15
CA GLU A 61 -6.76 0.09 0.30
C GLU A 61 -6.17 -1.28 0.68
N TRP A 62 -5.24 -1.81 -0.11
CA TRP A 62 -4.55 -3.07 0.20
C TRP A 62 -3.77 -3.00 1.50
N ILE A 63 -3.03 -1.90 1.72
CA ILE A 63 -2.26 -1.70 2.94
C ILE A 63 -3.19 -1.55 4.14
N ASP A 64 -4.27 -0.77 4.03
CA ASP A 64 -5.23 -0.56 5.11
C ASP A 64 -5.97 -1.86 5.47
N ALA A 65 -6.43 -2.61 4.47
CA ALA A 65 -7.12 -3.88 4.68
C ALA A 65 -6.22 -4.94 5.32
N HIS A 66 -4.93 -4.98 4.95
CA HIS A 66 -3.95 -5.86 5.59
C HIS A 66 -3.67 -5.41 7.03
N ALA A 67 -3.40 -4.12 7.24
CA ALA A 67 -3.18 -3.52 8.55
C ALA A 67 -4.34 -3.74 9.53
N ALA A 68 -5.59 -3.68 9.04
CA ALA A 68 -6.78 -3.89 9.86
C ALA A 68 -6.91 -5.34 10.37
N ALA A 69 -6.33 -6.30 9.65
CA ALA A 69 -6.31 -7.70 10.06
C ALA A 69 -5.09 -8.07 10.91
N ASP A 70 -4.02 -7.28 10.85
CA ASP A 70 -2.77 -7.57 11.54
C ASP A 70 -2.84 -7.14 13.02
N CYS A 71 -3.02 -8.15 13.87
CA CYS A 71 -3.01 -8.02 15.33
C CYS A 71 -1.60 -8.14 15.93
N ASP A 72 -0.52 -8.04 15.14
CA ASP A 72 0.84 -8.06 15.68
C ASP A 72 1.28 -6.65 16.14
N PRO A 73 1.50 -6.43 17.45
CA PRO A 73 1.83 -5.11 17.99
C PRO A 73 3.25 -4.63 17.66
N GLN A 74 4.06 -5.43 16.94
CA GLN A 74 5.41 -5.06 16.50
C GLN A 74 5.45 -4.70 15.00
N ASP A 75 4.32 -4.74 14.30
CA ASP A 75 4.27 -4.40 12.88
C ASP A 75 4.22 -2.88 12.64
N SER A 76 4.92 -2.41 11.61
CA SER A 76 4.92 -0.98 11.22
C SER A 76 3.59 -0.52 10.64
N HIS A 77 2.75 -1.46 10.19
CA HIS A 77 1.39 -1.22 9.72
C HIS A 77 0.34 -1.54 10.78
N HIS A 78 0.73 -1.96 11.99
CA HIS A 78 -0.22 -2.21 13.06
C HIS A 78 -1.00 -0.94 13.40
N ARG A 79 -2.32 -1.00 13.27
CA ARG A 79 -3.21 0.05 13.73
C ARG A 79 -3.76 -0.36 15.08
N ASP A 80 -3.20 0.18 16.14
CA ASP A 80 -3.69 -0.11 17.49
C ASP A 80 -5.14 0.43 17.61
N PRO A 81 -6.13 -0.43 17.93
CA PRO A 81 -7.54 -0.03 17.98
C PRO A 81 -7.87 0.84 19.20
N ASP A 82 -6.95 1.04 20.14
CA ASP A 82 -7.05 1.94 21.31
C ASP A 82 -6.19 3.20 21.13
N ASP A 83 -5.59 3.42 19.94
CA ASP A 83 -4.79 4.61 19.68
C ASP A 83 -5.65 5.89 19.72
N PRO A 84 -5.32 6.87 20.59
CA PRO A 84 -6.13 8.07 20.76
C PRO A 84 -6.09 9.03 19.57
N ALA A 85 -5.19 8.85 18.59
CA ALA A 85 -5.21 9.59 17.33
C ALA A 85 -6.20 9.01 16.32
N SER A 86 -6.51 7.70 16.40
CA SER A 86 -7.56 7.06 15.58
C SER A 86 -8.98 7.37 16.06
N MET A 87 -9.18 7.72 17.35
CA MET A 87 -10.49 8.05 17.93
C MET A 87 -10.75 9.55 18.13
N SER A 88 -9.99 10.44 17.50
CA SER A 88 -10.23 11.87 17.67
C SER A 88 -11.24 12.41 16.65
N PRO A 89 -12.44 12.88 17.05
CA PRO A 89 -13.42 13.50 16.15
C PRO A 89 -12.94 14.84 15.57
N ASP A 90 -11.77 15.32 15.99
CA ASP A 90 -11.18 16.59 15.56
C ASP A 90 -10.38 16.47 14.25
N ALA A 91 -10.02 15.25 13.81
CA ALA A 91 -9.25 15.01 12.58
C ALA A 91 -10.01 15.37 11.29
N PHE A 92 -11.35 15.44 11.35
CA PHE A 92 -12.20 15.83 10.22
C PHE A 92 -12.57 17.33 10.20
N ARG A 93 -12.02 18.15 11.10
CA ARG A 93 -12.31 19.60 11.09
C ARG A 93 -11.30 20.34 10.21
N TRP A 94 -11.72 20.65 8.99
CA TRP A 94 -11.01 21.63 8.17
C TRP A 94 -11.05 23.01 8.84
N HIS A 95 -9.88 23.55 9.19
CA HIS A 95 -9.73 24.93 9.67
C HIS A 95 -9.27 25.83 8.51
N PRO A 96 -10.11 26.75 8.00
CA PRO A 96 -9.61 27.87 7.21
C PRO A 96 -8.79 28.79 8.11
N GLY A 97 -7.69 29.31 7.58
CA GLY A 97 -6.70 30.09 8.31
C GLY A 97 -7.25 31.25 9.15
N LEU A 98 -6.51 31.51 10.23
CA LEU A 98 -6.41 32.79 10.94
C LEU A 98 -4.91 32.91 11.25
N GLU A 99 -4.08 33.52 10.40
CA GLU A 99 -3.87 34.97 10.27
C GLU A 99 -3.57 35.66 11.62
N ASP A 100 -2.27 35.96 11.77
CA ASP A 100 -1.59 37.03 12.53
C ASP A 100 -1.87 37.30 14.03
N GLY A 101 -0.77 37.41 14.78
CA GLY A 101 -0.68 37.86 16.17
C GLY A 101 0.67 37.56 16.79
#